data_AF-A0AA41R8P3-F1
#
_entry.id   AF-A0AA41R8P3-F1
#
_cell.length_a   1.000
_cell.length_b   1.000
_cell.length_c   1.000
_cell.angle_alpha   90.00
_cell.angle_beta   90.00
_cell.angle_gamma   90.00
#
_symmetry.space_group_name_H-M   'P 1'
#
loop_
_entity.id
_entity.type
_entity.pdbx_description
1 polymer ?
#
loop_
_entity_poly.entity_id
_entity_poly.type
_entity_poly.pdbx_seq_one_letter_code
_entity_poly.pdbx_strand_id
1 'polypeptide(L)'
;MELLRGLPDLTLAFVNQAAQAWVEQDYHRRVHREIGTSPLQRMLSGPDVSRPTPESDFLRGAFTRRITRTPRRSDATVVVDGIRYELPVRFAHMRRVILRAAGWDKSRMTLVDTDTEAPLARLLPLDKTKNACGMRKLIAPENPCAAAQCASEPAMPALLRKWFADYAATDLPPAY
;
A
#
# COMPACT_ATOMS: atom_id res chain seq x y z
N MET A 1 -19.94 -14.71 -30.79
CA MET A 1 -18.80 -13.96 -31.37
C MET A 1 -18.46 -14.53 -32.74
N GLU A 2 -19.25 -14.17 -33.76
CA GLU A 2 -18.95 -14.48 -35.18
C GLU A 2 -17.54 -13.94 -35.57
N LEU A 3 -17.15 -12.84 -34.93
CA LEU A 3 -15.98 -12.01 -35.20
C LEU A 3 -14.63 -12.73 -35.10
N LEU A 4 -14.57 -13.84 -34.36
CA LEU A 4 -13.34 -14.65 -34.18
C LEU A 4 -13.41 -16.01 -34.88
N ARG A 5 -14.52 -16.32 -35.56
CA ARG A 5 -14.73 -17.63 -36.19
C ARG A 5 -13.86 -17.75 -37.45
N GLY A 6 -13.07 -18.82 -37.53
CA GLY A 6 -12.26 -19.13 -38.72
C GLY A 6 -10.90 -18.45 -38.78
N LEU A 7 -10.50 -17.69 -37.75
CA LEU A 7 -9.15 -17.15 -37.65
C LEU A 7 -8.18 -18.24 -37.18
N PRO A 8 -7.10 -18.53 -37.93
CA PRO A 8 -6.03 -19.41 -37.45
C PRO A 8 -5.23 -18.73 -36.32
N ASP A 9 -4.62 -19.53 -35.44
CA ASP A 9 -3.67 -19.10 -34.41
C ASP A 9 -4.14 -17.96 -33.49
N LEU A 10 -5.26 -18.19 -32.80
CA LEU A 10 -5.80 -17.30 -31.77
C LEU A 10 -4.89 -17.25 -30.52
N THR A 11 -4.01 -16.25 -30.46
CA THR A 11 -3.26 -15.94 -29.23
C THR A 11 -4.16 -15.22 -28.21
N LEU A 12 -3.89 -15.42 -26.92
CA LEU A 12 -4.64 -14.74 -25.85
C LEU A 12 -4.54 -13.21 -25.95
N ALA A 13 -3.37 -12.69 -26.35
CA ALA A 13 -3.15 -11.27 -26.54
C ALA A 13 -4.08 -10.70 -27.62
N PHE A 14 -4.20 -11.38 -28.77
CA PHE A 14 -5.11 -10.99 -29.84
C PHE A 14 -6.57 -11.06 -29.41
N VAL A 15 -6.98 -12.14 -28.74
CA VAL A 15 -8.35 -12.28 -28.22
C VAL A 15 -8.70 -11.14 -27.27
N ASN A 16 -7.80 -10.76 -26.36
CA ASN A 16 -8.02 -9.63 -25.45
C ASN A 16 -8.18 -8.30 -26.19
N GLN A 17 -7.35 -8.04 -27.21
CA GLN A 17 -7.46 -6.82 -28.03
C GLN A 17 -8.76 -6.78 -28.83
N ALA A 18 -9.12 -7.90 -29.48
CA ALA A 18 -10.35 -8.00 -30.24
C ALA A 18 -11.59 -7.86 -29.35
N ALA A 19 -11.57 -8.46 -28.16
CA ALA A 19 -12.63 -8.31 -27.17
C ALA A 19 -12.77 -6.84 -26.72
N GLN A 20 -11.67 -6.15 -26.44
CA GLN A 20 -11.68 -4.73 -26.07
C GLN A 20 -12.31 -3.87 -27.19
N ALA A 21 -11.86 -4.07 -28.43
CA ALA A 21 -12.39 -3.36 -29.58
C ALA A 21 -13.89 -3.63 -29.78
N TRP A 22 -14.32 -4.88 -29.64
CA TRP A 22 -15.72 -5.25 -29.73
C TRP A 22 -16.58 -4.59 -28.63
N VAL A 23 -16.08 -4.56 -27.38
CA VAL A 23 -16.78 -3.91 -26.27
C VAL A 23 -16.98 -2.41 -26.55
N GLU A 24 -15.92 -1.73 -26.97
CA GLU A 24 -15.94 -0.27 -27.19
C GLU A 24 -16.72 0.16 -28.43
N GLN A 25 -16.59 -0.59 -29.53
CA GLN A 25 -17.14 -0.19 -30.83
C GLN A 25 -18.55 -0.74 -31.09
N ASP A 26 -18.88 -1.93 -30.61
CA ASP A 26 -20.17 -2.58 -30.87
C ASP A 26 -21.00 -2.67 -29.58
N TYR A 27 -20.55 -3.40 -28.56
CA TYR A 27 -21.37 -3.72 -27.39
C TYR A 27 -21.93 -2.50 -26.67
N HIS A 28 -21.09 -1.50 -26.36
CA HIS A 28 -21.50 -0.28 -25.66
C HIS A 28 -22.37 0.65 -26.51
N ARG A 29 -22.29 0.57 -27.84
CA ARG A 29 -22.93 1.51 -28.77
C ARG A 29 -24.21 0.97 -29.41
N ARG A 30 -24.32 -0.35 -29.58
CA ARG A 30 -25.48 -1.01 -30.17
C ARG A 30 -26.69 -0.89 -29.26
N VAL A 31 -27.87 -0.73 -29.85
CA VAL A 31 -29.13 -0.78 -29.11
C VAL A 31 -29.41 -2.22 -28.67
N HIS A 32 -29.58 -2.42 -27.37
CA HIS A 32 -29.89 -3.73 -26.80
C HIS A 32 -31.41 -3.87 -26.65
N ARG A 33 -31.95 -5.00 -27.10
CA ARG A 33 -33.40 -5.25 -27.12
C ARG A 33 -34.05 -5.18 -25.75
N GLU A 34 -33.36 -5.63 -24.70
CA GLU A 34 -33.90 -5.65 -23.32
C GLU A 34 -33.99 -4.27 -22.69
N ILE A 35 -33.00 -3.41 -22.92
CA ILE A 35 -32.93 -2.07 -22.31
C ILE A 35 -33.50 -0.97 -23.23
N GLY A 36 -33.79 -1.27 -24.49
CA GLY A 36 -34.35 -0.34 -25.47
C GLY A 36 -33.43 0.81 -25.89
N THR A 37 -32.17 0.83 -25.43
CA THR A 37 -31.17 1.85 -25.72
C THR A 37 -29.78 1.20 -25.75
N SER A 38 -28.72 1.99 -26.00
CA SER A 38 -27.34 1.50 -25.87
C SER A 38 -26.88 1.54 -24.41
N PRO A 39 -26.03 0.59 -23.96
CA PRO A 39 -25.49 0.60 -22.60
C PRO A 39 -24.78 1.92 -22.25
N LEU A 40 -24.03 2.50 -23.19
CA LEU A 40 -23.34 3.77 -23.01
C LEU A 40 -24.32 4.92 -22.78
N GLN A 41 -25.36 5.01 -23.60
CA GLN A 41 -26.37 6.06 -23.46
C GLN A 41 -27.11 5.92 -22.13
N ARG A 42 -27.46 4.69 -21.71
CA ARG A 42 -28.09 4.43 -20.41
C ARG A 42 -27.22 4.83 -19.23
N MET A 43 -25.92 4.57 -19.30
CA MET A 43 -24.97 4.97 -18.26
C MET A 43 -24.87 6.50 -18.15
N LEU A 44 -24.83 7.20 -19.29
CA LEU A 44 -24.69 8.66 -19.32
C LEU A 44 -25.98 9.42 -18.98
N SER A 45 -27.15 8.85 -19.29
CA SER A 45 -28.45 9.47 -18.98
C SER A 45 -28.99 9.12 -17.60
N GLY A 46 -28.45 8.07 -16.98
CA GLY A 46 -28.85 7.61 -15.65
C GLY A 46 -28.30 8.50 -14.52
N PRO A 47 -28.82 8.33 -13.29
CA PRO A 47 -28.26 8.99 -12.12
C PRO A 47 -26.82 8.50 -11.88
N ASP A 48 -25.93 9.42 -11.54
CA ASP A 48 -24.55 9.08 -11.20
C ASP A 48 -24.51 8.34 -9.86
N VAL A 49 -24.15 7.05 -9.93
CA VAL A 49 -23.93 6.15 -8.79
C VAL A 49 -22.45 5.77 -8.66
N SER A 50 -21.57 6.56 -9.28
CA SER A 50 -20.13 6.34 -9.22
C SER A 50 -19.61 6.43 -7.78
N ARG A 51 -18.53 5.71 -7.52
CA ARG A 51 -17.80 5.75 -6.26
C ARG A 51 -16.46 6.44 -6.49
N PRO A 52 -15.95 7.19 -5.50
CA PRO A 52 -14.62 7.78 -5.62
C PRO A 52 -13.60 6.67 -5.91
N THR A 53 -12.71 6.94 -6.88
CA THR A 53 -11.65 5.99 -7.21
C THR A 53 -10.75 5.82 -5.98
N PRO A 54 -10.48 4.58 -5.55
CA PRO A 54 -9.58 4.35 -4.43
C PRO A 54 -8.16 4.83 -4.77
N GLU A 55 -7.38 5.10 -3.73
CA GLU A 55 -5.99 5.53 -3.88
C GLU A 55 -5.16 4.49 -4.65
N SER A 56 -4.19 4.98 -5.44
CA SER A 56 -3.36 4.12 -6.29
C SER A 56 -2.59 3.06 -5.50
N ASP A 57 -2.11 3.38 -4.29
CA ASP A 57 -1.39 2.43 -3.45
C ASP A 57 -2.32 1.35 -2.87
N PHE A 58 -3.57 1.70 -2.57
CA PHE A 58 -4.59 0.73 -2.18
C PHE A 58 -4.87 -0.26 -3.33
N LEU A 59 -5.06 0.24 -4.55
CA LEU A 59 -5.27 -0.60 -5.74
C LEU A 59 -4.08 -1.54 -5.97
N ARG A 60 -2.85 -1.01 -5.89
CA ARG A 60 -1.64 -1.83 -6.03
C ARG A 60 -1.58 -2.93 -4.98
N GLY A 61 -1.97 -2.65 -3.73
CA GLY A 61 -2.07 -3.64 -2.67
C GLY A 61 -3.14 -4.70 -2.92
N ALA A 62 -4.31 -4.31 -3.45
CA ALA A 62 -5.43 -5.21 -3.70
C ALA A 62 -5.10 -6.30 -4.75
N PHE A 63 -4.27 -5.97 -5.76
CA PHE A 63 -3.86 -6.89 -6.82
C PHE A 63 -2.54 -7.62 -6.52
N THR A 64 -2.31 -7.98 -5.25
CA THR A 64 -1.12 -8.75 -4.83
C THR A 64 -1.51 -10.13 -4.33
N ARG A 65 -0.58 -11.09 -4.47
CA ARG A 65 -0.70 -12.41 -3.88
C ARG A 65 -0.17 -12.40 -2.46
N ARG A 66 -0.86 -13.12 -1.57
CA ARG A 66 -0.41 -13.38 -0.20
C ARG A 66 0.61 -14.53 -0.21
N ILE A 67 1.82 -14.26 0.24
CA ILE A 67 2.93 -15.22 0.25
C ILE A 67 3.43 -15.37 1.68
N THR A 68 3.44 -16.59 2.18
CA THR A 68 4.08 -16.90 3.47
C THR A 68 5.54 -17.24 3.25
N ARG A 69 6.45 -16.68 4.05
CA ARG A 69 7.84 -17.12 4.13
C ARG A 69 8.39 -17.10 5.55
N THR A 70 9.47 -17.84 5.76
CA THR A 70 10.26 -17.83 6.98
C THR A 70 11.52 -17.02 6.74
N PRO A 71 11.77 -15.92 7.48
CA PRO A 71 12.97 -15.12 7.30
C PRO A 71 14.21 -15.88 7.80
N ARG A 72 15.35 -15.64 7.15
CA ARG A 72 16.64 -16.16 7.61
C ARG A 72 17.04 -15.45 8.90
N ARG A 73 17.27 -16.21 9.98
CA ARG A 73 17.57 -15.65 11.31
C ARG A 73 18.82 -14.78 11.39
N SER A 74 19.86 -15.09 10.60
CA SER A 74 21.14 -14.38 10.68
C SER A 74 21.10 -12.98 10.06
N ASP A 75 20.41 -12.83 8.93
CA ASP A 75 20.49 -11.61 8.10
C ASP A 75 19.11 -10.96 7.90
N ALA A 76 18.07 -11.48 8.53
CA ALA A 76 16.68 -11.06 8.35
C ALA A 76 16.26 -10.94 6.87
N THR A 77 16.72 -11.86 6.02
CA THR A 77 16.38 -11.86 4.58
C THR A 77 15.31 -12.88 4.24
N VAL A 78 14.50 -12.58 3.23
CA VAL A 78 13.48 -13.47 2.70
C VAL A 78 13.68 -13.66 1.21
N VAL A 79 13.51 -14.90 0.71
CA VAL A 79 13.59 -15.19 -0.72
C VAL A 79 12.18 -15.38 -1.30
N VAL A 80 11.86 -14.60 -2.33
CA VAL A 80 10.62 -14.72 -3.10
C VAL A 80 10.97 -14.73 -4.59
N ASP A 81 10.49 -15.72 -5.34
CA ASP A 81 10.71 -15.90 -6.77
C ASP A 81 12.17 -15.72 -7.22
N GLY A 82 13.11 -16.25 -6.42
CA GLY A 82 14.56 -16.21 -6.66
C GLY A 82 15.25 -14.91 -6.25
N ILE A 83 14.52 -13.90 -5.78
CA ILE A 83 15.06 -12.61 -5.34
C ILE A 83 15.11 -12.56 -3.82
N ARG A 84 16.22 -12.09 -3.27
CA ARG A 84 16.38 -11.85 -1.83
C ARG A 84 15.90 -10.45 -1.49
N TYR A 85 15.08 -10.33 -0.46
CA TYR A 85 14.58 -9.08 0.09
C TYR A 85 15.08 -8.92 1.53
N GLU A 86 15.44 -7.70 1.90
CA GLU A 86 15.80 -7.37 3.29
C GLU A 86 14.54 -7.06 4.09
N LEU A 87 14.41 -7.68 5.26
CA LEU A 87 13.38 -7.36 6.24
C LEU A 87 13.93 -6.32 7.22
N PRO A 88 13.12 -5.33 7.64
CA PRO A 88 13.49 -4.46 8.75
C PRO A 88 13.83 -5.27 10.00
N VAL A 89 14.92 -4.93 10.67
CA VAL A 89 15.45 -5.69 11.83
C VAL A 89 14.41 -5.86 12.93
N ARG A 90 13.52 -4.88 13.12
CA ARG A 90 12.40 -4.95 14.08
C ARG A 90 11.47 -6.15 13.87
N PHE A 91 11.41 -6.72 12.66
CA PHE A 91 10.60 -7.90 12.33
C PHE A 91 11.43 -9.18 12.19
N ALA A 92 12.75 -9.13 12.39
CA ALA A 92 13.64 -10.28 12.26
C ALA A 92 13.33 -11.42 13.26
N HIS A 93 12.70 -11.08 14.39
CA HIS A 93 12.29 -12.04 15.41
C HIS A 93 11.07 -12.89 14.99
N MET A 94 10.33 -12.47 13.95
CA MET A 94 9.14 -13.18 13.49
C MET A 94 9.53 -14.52 12.84
N ARG A 95 8.94 -15.62 13.32
CA ARG A 95 9.19 -16.96 12.76
C ARG A 95 8.60 -17.14 11.36
N ARG A 96 7.51 -16.43 11.07
CA ARG A 96 6.77 -16.50 9.82
C ARG A 96 6.30 -15.10 9.48
N VAL A 97 6.55 -14.67 8.26
CA VAL A 97 6.12 -13.37 7.74
C VAL A 97 5.18 -13.56 6.57
N ILE A 98 4.27 -12.61 6.41
CA ILE A 98 3.32 -12.58 5.29
C ILE A 98 3.67 -11.40 4.40
N LEU A 99 3.90 -11.71 3.13
CA LEU A 99 4.32 -10.78 2.13
C LEU A 99 3.22 -10.65 1.08
N ARG A 100 3.03 -9.43 0.59
CA ARG A 100 2.17 -9.09 -0.54
C ARG A 100 3.04 -8.66 -1.71
N ALA A 101 2.94 -9.41 -2.81
CA ALA A 101 3.70 -9.17 -4.04
C ALA A 101 2.80 -9.24 -5.27
N ALA A 102 3.04 -8.37 -6.24
CA ALA A 102 2.50 -8.53 -7.57
C ALA A 102 3.38 -9.50 -8.36
N GLY A 103 2.77 -10.41 -9.14
CA GLY A 103 3.55 -11.37 -9.94
C GLY A 103 4.36 -10.70 -11.06
N TRP A 104 3.91 -9.56 -11.55
CA TRP A 104 4.54 -8.80 -12.63
C TRP A 104 5.53 -7.74 -12.15
N ASP A 105 5.39 -7.23 -10.91
CA ASP A 105 6.26 -6.19 -10.36
C ASP A 105 6.95 -6.69 -9.08
N LYS A 106 8.20 -7.12 -9.26
CA LYS A 106 9.07 -7.59 -8.16
C LYS A 106 9.78 -6.46 -7.41
N SER A 107 9.65 -5.20 -7.86
CA SER A 107 10.29 -4.05 -7.21
C SER A 107 9.54 -3.59 -5.95
N ARG A 108 8.27 -3.99 -5.82
CA ARG A 108 7.38 -3.62 -4.72
C ARG A 108 6.90 -4.87 -4.00
N MET A 109 7.47 -5.11 -2.83
CA MET A 109 7.05 -6.14 -1.90
C MET A 109 6.61 -5.47 -0.61
N THR A 110 5.50 -5.88 -0.02
CA THR A 110 5.01 -5.31 1.24
C THR A 110 4.90 -6.41 2.28
N LEU A 111 5.54 -6.22 3.43
CA LEU A 111 5.29 -6.99 4.63
C LEU A 111 3.94 -6.56 5.20
N VAL A 112 3.05 -7.52 5.45
CA VAL A 112 1.74 -7.27 6.06
C VAL A 112 1.61 -8.03 7.36
N ASP A 113 0.79 -7.47 8.24
CA ASP A 113 0.38 -8.14 9.47
C ASP A 113 -0.48 -9.39 9.16
N THR A 114 -0.43 -10.39 10.04
CA THR A 114 -1.09 -11.68 9.80
C THR A 114 -2.60 -11.62 9.96
N ASP A 115 -3.05 -10.77 10.89
CA ASP A 115 -4.43 -10.76 11.37
C ASP A 115 -5.21 -9.59 10.76
N THR A 116 -4.61 -8.39 10.75
CA THR A 116 -5.24 -7.18 10.21
C THR A 116 -4.99 -6.96 8.72
N GLU A 117 -4.04 -7.68 8.14
CA GLU A 117 -3.51 -7.46 6.79
C GLU A 117 -2.99 -6.02 6.53
N ALA A 118 -2.76 -5.25 7.59
CA ALA A 118 -2.24 -3.90 7.49
C ALA A 118 -0.80 -3.92 6.96
N PRO A 119 -0.42 -2.98 6.08
CA PRO A 119 0.95 -2.88 5.58
C PRO A 119 1.89 -2.42 6.70
N LEU A 120 2.88 -3.26 7.04
CA LEU A 120 3.87 -3.00 8.08
C LEU A 120 5.15 -2.32 7.55
N ALA A 121 5.63 -2.78 6.39
CA ALA A 121 6.83 -2.22 5.76
C ALA A 121 6.92 -2.59 4.28
N ARG A 122 7.48 -1.69 3.47
CA ARG A 122 7.87 -2.01 2.09
C ARG A 122 9.28 -2.62 2.09
N LEU A 123 9.43 -3.76 1.43
CA LEU A 123 10.69 -4.46 1.26
C LEU A 123 11.27 -4.17 -0.12
N LEU A 124 12.59 -3.99 -0.16
CA LEU A 124 13.35 -3.76 -1.38
C LEU A 124 14.24 -4.97 -1.68
N PRO A 125 14.52 -5.25 -2.96
CA PRO A 125 15.47 -6.29 -3.32
C PRO A 125 16.85 -5.96 -2.75
N LEU A 126 17.51 -6.97 -2.20
CA LEU A 126 18.84 -6.88 -1.60
C LEU A 126 19.87 -6.48 -2.66
N ASP A 127 20.58 -5.38 -2.41
CA ASP A 127 21.75 -5.00 -3.18
C ASP A 127 22.93 -5.92 -2.80
N LYS A 128 23.22 -6.88 -3.69
CA LYS A 128 24.29 -7.87 -3.47
C LYS A 128 25.67 -7.22 -3.36
N THR A 129 25.91 -6.11 -4.04
CA THR A 129 27.22 -5.43 -4.05
C THR A 129 27.49 -4.76 -2.71
N LYS A 130 26.50 -4.03 -2.18
CA LYS A 130 26.56 -3.45 -0.83
C LYS A 130 26.60 -4.52 0.25
N ASN A 131 25.84 -5.60 0.11
CA ASN A 131 25.89 -6.68 1.09
C ASN A 131 27.25 -7.40 1.14
N ALA A 132 27.95 -7.49 0.00
CA ALA A 132 29.27 -8.10 -0.08
C ALA A 132 30.39 -7.23 0.52
N CYS A 133 30.17 -5.93 0.74
CA CYS A 133 31.20 -5.05 1.31
C CYS A 133 31.44 -5.26 2.81
N GLY A 134 30.64 -6.11 3.48
CA GLY A 134 30.89 -6.55 4.86
C GLY A 134 30.64 -5.49 5.94
N MET A 135 30.27 -4.27 5.56
CA MET A 135 29.93 -3.19 6.48
C MET A 135 28.61 -3.52 7.19
N ARG A 136 28.70 -3.93 8.46
CA ARG A 136 27.52 -4.24 9.28
C ARG A 136 26.82 -2.95 9.67
N LYS A 137 25.56 -2.80 9.25
CA LYS A 137 24.72 -1.69 9.70
C LYS A 137 24.51 -1.84 11.22
N LEU A 138 24.81 -0.79 11.99
CA LEU A 138 24.51 -0.76 13.42
C LEU A 138 23.00 -0.97 13.61
N ILE A 139 22.64 -1.94 14.43
CA ILE A 139 21.26 -2.17 14.86
C ILE A 139 20.96 -1.11 15.90
N ALA A 140 20.63 0.11 15.44
CA ALA A 140 20.02 1.08 16.31
C ALA A 140 18.54 0.68 16.49
N PRO A 141 17.99 0.66 17.72
CA PRO A 141 16.56 0.69 17.85
C PRO A 141 16.07 1.97 17.15
N GLU A 142 15.28 1.82 16.10
CA GLU A 142 14.53 2.96 15.56
C GLU A 142 13.63 3.44 16.70
N ASN A 143 14.04 4.54 17.37
CA ASN A 143 13.16 5.24 18.28
C ASN A 143 11.86 5.52 17.51
N PRO A 144 10.70 5.04 17.95
CA PRO A 144 9.43 5.34 17.29
C PRO A 144 9.03 6.84 17.41
N CYS A 145 9.92 7.67 17.96
CA CYS A 145 9.69 9.07 18.27
C CYS A 145 10.47 9.98 17.30
N ALA A 146 10.24 9.81 16.00
CA ALA A 146 10.46 10.86 15.01
C ALA A 146 9.17 11.15 14.22
N ALA A 147 8.01 10.77 14.78
CA ALA A 147 6.77 11.45 14.46
C ALA A 147 6.90 12.87 15.02
N ALA A 148 6.97 13.85 14.12
CA ALA A 148 6.81 15.28 14.35
C ALA A 148 6.85 15.71 15.82
N GLN A 149 8.04 16.10 16.31
CA GLN A 149 8.09 17.09 17.37
C GLN A 149 7.61 18.43 16.78
N CYS A 150 6.31 18.51 16.46
CA CYS A 150 5.63 19.78 16.63
C CYS A 150 5.78 20.07 18.11
N ALA A 151 6.54 21.11 18.43
CA ALA A 151 6.59 21.71 19.75
C ALA A 151 5.16 22.13 20.13
N SER A 152 4.38 21.19 20.67
CA SER A 152 3.30 21.55 21.57
C SER A 152 3.99 21.80 22.89
N GLU A 153 3.98 23.06 23.32
CA GLU A 153 4.28 23.40 24.71
C GLU A 153 3.56 22.37 25.60
N PRO A 154 4.22 21.85 26.66
CA PRO A 154 3.54 20.94 27.56
C PRO A 154 2.25 21.63 28.01
N ALA A 155 1.10 21.00 27.76
CA ALA A 155 -0.20 21.55 28.08
C ALA A 155 -0.27 21.75 29.61
N MET A 156 0.11 22.95 30.05
CA MET A 156 0.16 23.27 31.46
C MET A 156 -1.27 23.21 32.04
N PRO A 157 -1.49 22.52 33.17
CA PRO A 157 -2.79 22.47 33.82
C PRO A 157 -3.34 23.88 34.05
N ALA A 158 -4.64 24.08 33.84
CA ALA A 158 -5.27 25.41 33.92
C ALA A 158 -5.01 26.12 35.26
N LEU A 159 -4.93 25.36 36.36
CA LEU A 159 -4.60 25.89 37.69
C LEU A 159 -3.20 26.50 37.75
N LEU A 160 -2.23 25.86 37.08
CA LEU A 160 -0.83 26.26 37.11
C LEU A 160 -0.59 27.50 36.21
N ARG A 161 -1.35 27.63 35.12
CA ARG A 161 -1.43 28.88 34.34
C ARG A 161 -2.00 30.03 35.17
N LYS A 162 -3.04 29.77 35.96
CA LYS A 162 -3.62 30.78 36.85
C LYS A 162 -2.60 31.25 37.90
N TRP A 163 -1.87 30.33 38.53
CA TRP A 163 -0.84 30.69 39.52
C TRP A 163 0.29 31.53 38.94
N PHE A 164 0.74 31.23 37.71
CA PHE A 164 1.75 32.08 37.05
C PHE A 164 1.22 33.47 36.69
N ALA A 165 -0.04 33.58 36.26
CA ALA A 165 -0.66 34.87 35.99
C ALA A 165 -0.82 35.70 37.27
N ASP A 166 -1.26 35.07 38.36
CA ASP A 166 -1.40 35.71 39.67
C ASP A 166 -0.03 36.17 40.20
N TYR A 167 1.02 35.34 40.08
CA TYR A 167 2.39 35.67 40.49
C TYR A 167 2.99 36.82 39.67
N ALA A 168 2.81 36.80 38.35
CA ALA A 168 3.30 37.85 37.45
C ALA A 168 2.60 39.20 37.71
N ALA A 169 1.38 39.19 38.24
CA ALA A 169 0.65 40.40 38.58
C ALA A 169 1.08 40.99 39.94
N THR A 170 1.59 40.17 40.87
CA THR A 170 1.90 40.60 42.24
C THR A 170 3.38 40.85 42.53
N ASP A 171 4.31 40.39 41.67
CA ASP A 171 5.78 40.51 41.82
C ASP A 171 6.34 40.10 43.20
N LEU A 172 5.53 39.37 43.98
CA LEU A 172 5.82 38.93 45.34
C LEU A 172 5.42 37.45 45.43
N PRO A 173 6.28 36.59 46.02
CA PRO A 173 5.95 35.19 46.18
C PRO A 173 4.78 35.01 47.15
N PRO A 174 3.92 33.99 46.92
CA PRO A 174 2.82 33.69 47.81
C PRO A 174 3.35 33.43 49.22
N ALA A 175 2.77 34.09 50.21
CA ALA A 175 3.07 33.84 51.61
C ALA A 175 2.70 32.38 51.92
N TYR A 176 3.71 31.60 52.31
CA TYR A 176 3.54 30.24 52.81
C TYR A 176 2.91 30.25 54.21
#